data_AF-A0A2E0U1I1-F1
#
_entry.id   AF-A0A2E0U1I1-F1
#
_cell.length_a   1.000
_cell.length_b   1.000
_cell.length_c   1.000
_cell.angle_alpha   90.00
_cell.angle_beta   90.00
_cell.angle_gamma   90.00
#
_symmetry.space_group_name_H-M   'P 1'
#
loop_
_entity.id
_entity.type
_entity.pdbx_description
1 polymer ?
#
loop_
_entity_poly.entity_id
_entity_poly.type
_entity_poly.pdbx_seq_one_letter_code
_entity_poly.pdbx_strand_id
1 'polypeptide(L)'
;MIENQENIDKNSEPVDISSVKKPVLDKLGRAYATGRRKTSVSRVWIKYGNGKIVVNGKPLDKYFLRKIYSTILQDPLNRTENTDKVDVFSTVSGGGLSGQAGALRHGISRALVNLDPSLRKKLKQLGFLTRDARKVERKKFGKHKARRSPQFSKR
;
A
#
# COMPACT_ATOMS: atom_id res chain seq x y z
N MET A 1 4.36 3.92 60.63
CA MET A 1 3.06 4.31 60.04
C MET A 1 3.35 4.84 58.65
N ILE A 2 2.82 4.16 57.64
CA ILE A 2 3.14 4.29 56.22
C ILE A 2 2.10 5.22 55.61
N GLU A 3 2.52 6.31 54.96
CA GLU A 3 1.65 7.08 54.06
C GLU A 3 2.27 7.09 52.66
N ASN A 4 1.82 6.12 51.86
CA ASN A 4 1.88 6.19 50.41
C ASN A 4 0.82 7.20 49.95
N GLN A 5 1.24 8.29 49.33
CA GLN A 5 0.35 9.07 48.46
C GLN A 5 0.67 8.73 47.01
N GLU A 6 -0.18 7.89 46.44
CA GLU A 6 -0.26 7.59 45.02
C GLU A 6 -0.58 8.88 44.25
N ASN A 7 0.40 9.40 43.51
CA ASN A 7 0.12 10.33 42.41
C ASN A 7 -0.52 9.53 41.28
N ILE A 8 -1.85 9.42 41.35
CA ILE A 8 -2.68 9.00 40.23
C ILE A 8 -2.72 10.17 39.26
N ASP A 9 -2.11 10.01 38.08
CA ASP A 9 -2.21 10.95 36.96
C ASP A 9 -3.69 11.17 36.58
N LYS A 10 -4.30 12.22 37.12
CA LYS A 10 -5.70 12.63 36.84
C LYS A 10 -5.85 13.35 35.50
N ASN A 11 -5.25 12.84 34.43
CA ASN A 11 -5.43 13.36 33.07
C ASN A 11 -5.52 12.23 32.03
N SER A 12 -6.27 11.17 32.33
CA SER A 12 -6.79 10.28 31.28
C SER A 12 -8.17 10.77 30.88
N GLU A 13 -8.21 11.74 29.96
CA GLU A 13 -9.45 12.05 29.23
C GLU A 13 -10.01 10.75 28.65
N PRO A 14 -11.32 10.46 28.78
CA PRO A 14 -11.91 9.29 28.16
C PRO A 14 -11.75 9.44 26.65
N VAL A 15 -10.83 8.65 26.07
CA VAL A 15 -10.65 8.60 24.62
C VAL A 15 -11.98 8.13 24.02
N ASP A 16 -12.67 9.03 23.33
CA ASP A 16 -13.95 8.74 22.66
C ASP A 16 -13.83 7.51 21.74
N ILE A 17 -14.32 6.36 22.24
CA ILE A 17 -14.40 5.07 21.55
C ILE A 17 -15.29 5.14 20.29
N SER A 18 -16.08 6.22 20.15
CA SER A 18 -16.96 6.50 19.01
C SER A 18 -16.25 6.81 17.69
N SER A 19 -14.93 7.07 17.71
CA SER A 19 -14.15 7.41 16.51
C SER A 19 -13.51 6.22 15.80
N VAL A 20 -13.69 4.99 16.29
CA VAL A 20 -13.12 3.79 15.68
C VAL A 20 -13.83 3.53 14.35
N LYS A 21 -13.12 3.80 13.25
CA LYS A 21 -13.62 3.51 11.90
C LYS A 21 -13.93 2.02 11.79
N LYS A 22 -15.12 1.68 11.29
CA LYS A 22 -15.55 0.28 11.09
C LYS A 22 -14.86 -0.32 9.85
N PRO A 23 -14.60 -1.64 9.84
CA PRO A 23 -14.08 -2.31 8.65
C PRO A 23 -15.11 -2.27 7.51
N VAL A 24 -14.61 -2.11 6.28
CA VAL A 24 -15.44 -2.04 5.07
C VAL A 24 -15.23 -3.34 4.30
N LEU A 25 -16.19 -4.26 4.45
CA LEU A 25 -16.14 -5.60 3.88
C LEU A 25 -17.33 -5.85 2.95
N ASP A 26 -17.10 -6.66 1.94
CA ASP A 26 -18.14 -7.19 1.07
C ASP A 26 -18.98 -8.28 1.76
N LYS A 27 -20.08 -8.69 1.13
CA LYS A 27 -20.92 -9.83 1.55
C LYS A 27 -20.13 -11.13 1.81
N LEU A 28 -18.99 -11.30 1.14
CA LEU A 28 -18.09 -12.46 1.24
C LEU A 28 -16.97 -12.26 2.29
N GLY A 29 -17.02 -11.20 3.10
CA GLY A 29 -16.00 -10.88 4.10
C GLY A 29 -14.66 -10.45 3.49
N ARG A 30 -14.67 -9.92 2.26
CA ARG A 30 -13.46 -9.50 1.54
C ARG A 30 -13.33 -7.98 1.58
N ALA A 31 -12.14 -7.48 1.83
CA ALA A 31 -11.84 -6.06 1.72
C ALA A 31 -11.37 -5.74 0.29
N TYR A 32 -12.01 -4.74 -0.34
CA TYR A 32 -11.66 -4.24 -1.66
C TYR A 32 -10.81 -2.98 -1.58
N ALA A 33 -9.78 -2.89 -2.43
CA ALA A 33 -9.11 -1.63 -2.68
C ALA A 33 -8.50 -1.55 -4.08
N THR A 34 -8.21 -0.31 -4.49
CA THR A 34 -7.50 -0.01 -5.72
C THR A 34 -6.15 0.65 -5.44
N GLY A 35 -5.11 0.21 -6.13
CA GLY A 35 -3.80 0.85 -6.14
C GLY A 35 -3.43 1.39 -7.52
N ARG A 36 -2.67 2.49 -7.57
CA ARG A 36 -2.19 3.07 -8.84
C ARG A 36 -0.77 3.60 -8.68
N ARG A 37 0.07 3.38 -9.69
CA ARG A 37 1.41 3.96 -9.81
C ARG A 37 1.77 4.10 -11.27
N LYS A 38 2.21 5.29 -11.69
CA LYS A 38 2.44 5.63 -13.10
C LYS A 38 1.18 5.31 -13.93
N THR A 39 1.27 4.35 -14.86
CA THR A 39 0.16 3.88 -15.70
C THR A 39 -0.42 2.55 -15.23
N SER A 40 0.12 1.94 -14.18
CA SER A 40 -0.34 0.66 -13.66
C SER A 40 -1.50 0.86 -12.67
N VAL A 41 -2.53 0.04 -12.81
CA VAL A 41 -3.71 0.00 -11.94
C VAL A 41 -3.87 -1.41 -11.38
N SER A 42 -4.01 -1.52 -10.06
CA SER A 42 -4.28 -2.76 -9.36
C SER A 42 -5.66 -2.72 -8.71
N ARG A 43 -6.37 -3.85 -8.80
CA ARG A 43 -7.55 -4.18 -8.02
C ARG A 43 -7.13 -5.28 -7.06
N VAL A 44 -7.34 -5.07 -5.77
CA VAL A 44 -6.89 -5.98 -4.72
C VAL A 44 -8.10 -6.36 -3.87
N TRP A 45 -8.21 -7.65 -3.62
CA TRP A 45 -9.17 -8.28 -2.74
C TRP A 45 -8.39 -8.99 -1.65
N ILE A 46 -8.75 -8.70 -0.41
CA ILE A 46 -8.10 -9.28 0.76
C ILE A 46 -9.13 -10.03 1.60
N LYS A 47 -8.74 -11.19 2.12
CA LYS A 47 -9.54 -12.00 3.05
C LYS A 47 -8.61 -12.57 4.12
N TYR A 48 -9.11 -12.80 5.34
CA TYR A 48 -8.40 -13.66 6.30
C TYR A 48 -8.26 -15.09 5.75
N GLY A 49 -7.07 -15.67 5.89
CA GLY A 49 -6.69 -16.94 5.27
C GLY A 49 -5.27 -17.37 5.64
N ASN A 50 -4.58 -18.04 4.72
CA ASN A 50 -3.31 -18.76 4.96
C ASN A 50 -2.08 -18.06 4.34
N GLY A 51 -2.18 -16.78 3.98
CA GLY A 51 -1.07 -16.04 3.37
C GLY A 51 -0.87 -16.26 1.87
N LYS A 52 -1.90 -16.77 1.17
CA LYS A 52 -1.79 -17.06 -0.27
C LYS A 52 -1.86 -15.76 -1.09
N ILE A 53 -0.82 -15.49 -1.88
CA ILE A 53 -0.75 -14.32 -2.77
C ILE A 53 -0.87 -14.76 -4.23
N VAL A 54 -1.92 -14.29 -4.91
CA VAL A 54 -2.18 -14.54 -6.33
C VAL A 54 -2.30 -13.22 -7.10
N VAL A 55 -1.57 -13.13 -8.22
CA VAL A 55 -1.56 -11.96 -9.11
C VAL A 55 -1.94 -12.42 -10.51
N ASN A 56 -3.05 -11.89 -11.06
CA ASN A 56 -3.56 -12.24 -12.39
C ASN A 56 -3.70 -13.75 -12.62
N GLY A 57 -4.18 -14.48 -11.61
CA GLY A 57 -4.37 -15.94 -11.67
C GLY A 57 -3.07 -16.76 -11.56
N LYS A 58 -1.91 -16.12 -11.41
CA LYS A 58 -0.61 -16.78 -11.24
C LYS A 58 -0.09 -16.59 -9.81
N PRO A 59 0.68 -17.54 -9.25
CA PRO A 59 1.35 -17.34 -7.98
C PRO A 59 2.43 -16.26 -8.10
N LEU A 60 2.74 -15.61 -6.98
CA LEU A 60 3.64 -14.44 -6.92
C LEU A 60 4.99 -14.68 -7.63
N ASP A 61 5.61 -15.83 -7.37
CA ASP A 61 6.94 -16.18 -7.91
C ASP A 61 6.94 -16.39 -9.43
N LYS A 62 5.82 -16.88 -9.99
CA LYS A 62 5.68 -17.05 -11.44
C LYS A 62 5.34 -15.73 -12.15
N TYR A 63 4.69 -14.79 -11.46
CA TYR A 63 4.35 -13.50 -12.05
C TYR A 63 5.54 -12.54 -12.02
N PHE A 64 6.22 -12.43 -10.88
CA PHE A 64 7.40 -11.60 -10.71
C PHE A 64 8.67 -12.45 -10.72
N LEU A 65 9.33 -12.51 -11.88
CA LEU A 65 10.59 -13.26 -12.01
C LEU A 65 11.71 -12.73 -11.10
N ARG A 66 11.69 -11.42 -10.80
CA ARG A 66 12.69 -10.79 -9.93
C ARG A 66 12.14 -10.65 -8.52
N LYS A 67 12.86 -11.21 -7.54
CA LYS A 67 12.48 -11.19 -6.11
C LYS A 67 12.24 -9.79 -5.55
N ILE A 68 12.96 -8.77 -6.04
CA ILE A 68 12.79 -7.36 -5.64
C ILE A 68 11.32 -6.91 -5.78
N TYR A 69 10.63 -7.31 -6.85
CA TYR A 69 9.24 -6.92 -7.07
C TYR A 69 8.29 -7.64 -6.11
N SER A 70 8.55 -8.92 -5.81
CA SER A 70 7.82 -9.70 -4.80
C SER A 70 8.00 -9.11 -3.40
N THR A 71 9.23 -8.71 -3.03
CA THR A 71 9.51 -8.08 -1.74
C THR A 71 8.79 -6.74 -1.57
N ILE A 72 8.77 -5.90 -2.61
CA ILE A 72 8.03 -4.61 -2.57
C ILE A 72 6.53 -4.83 -2.31
N LEU A 73 5.96 -5.90 -2.86
CA LEU A 73 4.56 -6.25 -2.66
C LEU A 73 4.29 -6.75 -1.23
N GLN A 74 5.19 -7.56 -0.68
CA GLN A 74 5.06 -8.16 0.66
C GLN A 74 5.38 -7.19 1.80
N ASP A 75 6.13 -6.12 1.55
CA ASP A 75 6.54 -5.11 2.54
C ASP A 75 5.39 -4.63 3.47
N PRO A 76 4.20 -4.22 2.99
CA PRO A 76 3.10 -3.84 3.88
C PRO A 76 2.59 -4.98 4.76
N LEU A 77 2.55 -6.22 4.25
CA LEU A 77 2.12 -7.39 5.03
C LEU A 77 3.13 -7.70 6.13
N ASN A 78 4.42 -7.73 5.78
CA ASN A 78 5.51 -7.98 6.71
C ASN A 78 5.55 -6.94 7.83
N ARG A 79 5.41 -5.65 7.50
CA ARG A 79 5.40 -4.56 8.49
C ARG A 79 4.18 -4.59 9.42
N THR A 80 3.08 -5.22 8.99
CA THR A 80 1.88 -5.41 9.81
C THR A 80 1.76 -6.80 10.43
N GLU A 81 2.77 -7.68 10.25
CA GLU A 81 2.76 -9.06 10.77
C GLU A 81 1.50 -9.86 10.36
N ASN A 82 1.04 -9.59 9.14
CA ASN A 82 -0.17 -10.20 8.55
C ASN A 82 0.15 -11.11 7.37
N THR A 83 1.40 -11.49 7.19
CA THR A 83 1.87 -12.29 6.05
C THR A 83 1.17 -13.66 5.99
N ASP A 84 1.01 -14.32 7.13
CA ASP A 84 0.43 -15.67 7.20
C ASP A 84 -1.08 -15.68 7.49
N LYS A 85 -1.64 -14.51 7.83
CA LYS A 85 -3.05 -14.37 8.27
C LYS A 85 -3.99 -14.00 7.14
N VAL A 86 -3.46 -13.59 5.99
CA VAL A 86 -4.22 -12.85 5.00
C VAL A 86 -3.94 -13.35 3.59
N ASP A 87 -4.98 -13.79 2.91
CA ASP A 87 -4.93 -14.12 1.49
C ASP A 87 -5.15 -12.87 0.64
N VAL A 88 -4.34 -12.73 -0.41
CA VAL A 88 -4.38 -11.61 -1.34
C VAL A 88 -4.66 -12.10 -2.76
N PHE A 89 -5.80 -11.68 -3.30
CA PHE A 89 -6.15 -11.89 -4.69
C PHE A 89 -6.11 -10.57 -5.42
N SER A 90 -5.30 -10.49 -6.47
CA SER A 90 -5.11 -9.23 -7.18
C SER A 90 -5.18 -9.38 -8.70
N THR A 91 -5.76 -8.36 -9.32
CA THR A 91 -5.79 -8.19 -10.77
C THR A 91 -5.09 -6.89 -11.11
N VAL A 92 -4.14 -6.92 -12.04
CA VAL A 92 -3.33 -5.76 -12.41
C VAL A 92 -3.32 -5.58 -13.92
N SER A 93 -3.44 -4.33 -14.33
CA SER A 93 -3.41 -3.91 -15.73
C SER A 93 -2.51 -2.67 -15.93
N GLY A 94 -1.93 -2.57 -17.11
CA GLY A 94 -1.13 -1.41 -17.54
C GLY A 94 0.28 -1.29 -16.96
N GLY A 95 1.05 -0.40 -17.56
CA GLY A 95 2.44 -0.10 -17.21
C GLY A 95 3.39 -1.30 -17.38
N GLY A 96 4.38 -1.41 -16.50
CA GLY A 96 5.35 -2.52 -16.49
C GLY A 96 5.56 -3.07 -15.08
N LEU A 97 6.31 -4.17 -14.94
CA LEU A 97 6.43 -4.95 -13.70
C LEU A 97 6.74 -4.12 -12.44
N SER A 98 7.69 -3.18 -12.53
CA SER A 98 8.02 -2.28 -11.41
C SER A 98 6.88 -1.33 -11.03
N GLY A 99 6.15 -0.81 -12.02
CA GLY A 99 4.96 0.03 -11.80
C GLY A 99 3.83 -0.77 -11.16
N GLN A 100 3.64 -2.00 -11.64
CA GLN A 100 2.64 -2.94 -11.14
C GLN A 100 2.90 -3.36 -9.69
N ALA A 101 4.14 -3.72 -9.33
CA ALA A 101 4.52 -4.04 -7.96
C ALA A 101 4.23 -2.88 -7.00
N GLY A 102 4.58 -1.65 -7.39
CA GLY A 102 4.29 -0.47 -6.57
C GLY A 102 2.80 -0.13 -6.49
N ALA A 103 2.02 -0.41 -7.55
CA ALA A 103 0.56 -0.27 -7.51
C ALA A 103 -0.06 -1.32 -6.58
N LEU A 104 0.41 -2.58 -6.62
CA LEU A 104 -0.02 -3.65 -5.71
C LEU A 104 0.28 -3.31 -4.26
N ARG A 105 1.50 -2.84 -3.95
CA ARG A 105 1.88 -2.39 -2.61
C ARG A 105 0.88 -1.37 -2.05
N HIS A 106 0.54 -0.36 -2.84
CA HIS A 106 -0.42 0.67 -2.44
C HIS A 106 -1.84 0.11 -2.30
N GLY A 107 -2.26 -0.78 -3.19
CA GLY A 107 -3.57 -1.45 -3.14
C GLY A 107 -3.74 -2.33 -1.91
N ILE A 108 -2.74 -3.18 -1.61
CA ILE A 108 -2.72 -4.05 -0.42
C ILE A 108 -2.82 -3.21 0.85
N SER A 109 -2.03 -2.13 0.95
CA SER A 109 -2.05 -1.25 2.12
C SER A 109 -3.42 -0.63 2.36
N ARG A 110 -4.13 -0.23 1.30
CA ARG A 110 -5.49 0.31 1.40
C ARG A 110 -6.50 -0.77 1.78
N ALA A 111 -6.36 -1.98 1.23
CA ALA A 111 -7.24 -3.09 1.56
C ALA A 111 -7.05 -3.56 3.01
N LEU A 112 -5.81 -3.57 3.53
CA LEU A 112 -5.53 -3.84 4.94
C LEU A 112 -6.20 -2.82 5.87
N VAL A 113 -6.19 -1.53 5.53
CA VAL A 113 -6.90 -0.50 6.32
C VAL A 113 -8.42 -0.69 6.27
N ASN A 114 -8.96 -1.21 5.17
CA ASN A 114 -10.38 -1.52 5.09
C ASN A 114 -10.74 -2.79 5.89
N LEU A 115 -9.79 -3.73 6.02
CA LEU A 115 -9.95 -4.96 6.80
C LEU A 115 -9.83 -4.70 8.31
N ASP A 116 -8.77 -4.00 8.73
CA ASP A 116 -8.55 -3.55 10.11
C ASP A 116 -8.16 -2.05 10.10
N PRO A 117 -9.11 -1.16 10.43
CA PRO A 117 -8.88 0.28 10.45
C PRO A 117 -7.83 0.76 11.48
N SER A 118 -7.52 -0.06 12.48
CA SER A 118 -6.50 0.23 13.51
C SER A 118 -5.10 0.35 12.90
N LEU A 119 -4.83 -0.41 11.82
CA LEU A 119 -3.54 -0.43 11.13
C LEU A 119 -3.22 0.87 10.38
N ARG A 120 -4.21 1.75 10.20
CA ARG A 120 -4.05 2.99 9.42
C ARG A 120 -2.92 3.87 9.95
N LYS A 121 -2.78 4.02 11.27
CA LYS A 121 -1.75 4.89 11.88
C LYS A 121 -0.34 4.38 11.53
N LYS A 122 -0.10 3.08 11.71
CA LYS A 122 1.17 2.40 11.38
C LYS A 122 1.49 2.51 9.89
N LEU A 123 0.54 2.19 9.01
CA LEU A 123 0.72 2.24 7.55
C LEU A 123 0.89 3.67 7.01
N LYS A 124 0.28 4.68 7.65
CA LYS A 124 0.47 6.08 7.29
C LYS A 124 1.88 6.55 7.64
N GLN A 125 2.38 6.20 8.82
CA GLN A 125 3.72 6.57 9.28
C GLN A 125 4.82 5.96 8.38
N LEU A 126 4.61 4.73 7.92
CA LEU A 126 5.51 4.05 6.98
C LEU A 126 5.39 4.55 5.52
N GLY A 127 4.44 5.44 5.23
CA GLY A 127 4.27 6.05 3.90
C GLY A 127 3.59 5.16 2.85
N PHE A 128 2.95 4.06 3.23
CA PHE A 128 2.33 3.14 2.27
C PHE A 128 0.96 3.62 1.73
N LEU A 129 0.28 4.49 2.49
CA LEU A 129 -1.00 5.07 2.09
C LEU A 129 -0.87 6.24 1.13
N THR A 130 0.33 6.79 0.93
CA THR A 130 0.55 7.87 -0.02
C THR A 130 0.75 7.32 -1.42
N ARG A 131 -0.07 7.77 -2.37
CA ARG A 131 0.11 7.41 -3.78
C ARG A 131 1.36 8.11 -4.34
N ASP A 132 2.25 7.34 -4.97
CA ASP A 132 3.37 7.93 -5.72
C ASP A 132 2.82 8.70 -6.94
N ALA A 133 2.90 10.03 -6.90
CA ALA A 133 2.34 10.91 -7.92
C ALA A 133 3.22 11.06 -9.16
N ARG A 134 4.45 10.50 -9.18
CA ARG A 134 5.38 10.66 -10.30
C ARG A 134 4.82 10.06 -11.58
N LYS A 135 4.78 10.87 -12.63
CA LYS A 135 4.36 10.50 -13.99
C LYS A 135 5.48 10.85 -14.96
N VAL A 136 5.54 10.14 -16.09
CA VAL A 136 6.46 10.47 -17.17
C VAL A 136 6.07 11.85 -17.73
N GLU A 137 7.01 12.78 -17.70
CA GLU A 137 6.86 14.09 -18.33
C GLU A 137 6.72 13.92 -19.85
N ARG A 138 5.79 14.65 -20.48
CA ARG A 138 5.65 14.64 -21.93
C ARG A 138 6.87 15.24 -22.64
N LYS A 139 7.07 14.88 -23.90
CA LYS A 139 8.01 15.59 -24.78
C LYS A 139 7.56 17.05 -24.95
N LYS A 140 8.50 17.98 -24.82
CA LYS A 140 8.31 19.42 -25.08
C LYS A 140 8.86 19.73 -26.48
N PHE A 141 8.26 20.70 -27.17
CA PHE A 141 8.75 21.14 -28.47
C PHE A 141 10.17 21.73 -28.34
N GLY A 142 10.97 21.65 -29.41
CA GLY A 142 12.37 22.11 -29.41
C GLY A 142 13.34 21.27 -28.55
N LYS A 143 12.87 20.20 -27.88
CA LYS A 143 13.70 19.29 -27.07
C LYS A 143 13.66 17.86 -27.59
N HIS A 144 14.77 17.13 -27.46
CA HIS A 144 14.83 15.71 -27.83
C HIS A 144 14.01 14.82 -26.89
N LYS A 145 13.93 15.18 -25.60
CA LYS A 145 13.10 14.50 -24.58
C LYS A 145 12.39 15.55 -23.71
N ALA A 146 11.80 15.15 -22.57
CA ALA A 146 11.13 16.07 -21.65
C ALA A 146 12.01 17.27 -21.24
N ARG A 147 13.31 17.03 -20.98
CA ARG A 147 14.27 18.06 -20.56
C ARG A 147 15.52 18.18 -21.43
N ARG A 148 15.93 17.09 -22.10
CA ARG A 148 17.16 17.05 -22.93
C ARG A 148 17.05 18.00 -24.11
N SER A 149 17.78 19.10 -24.04
CA SER A 149 17.95 20.07 -25.12
C SER A 149 18.97 19.56 -26.15
N PRO A 150 18.90 20.00 -27.41
CA PRO A 150 20.03 19.90 -28.34
C PRO A 150 21.23 20.73 -27.81
N GLN A 151 22.42 20.47 -28.34
CA GLN A 151 23.61 21.27 -28.05
C GLN A 151 23.41 22.70 -28.58
N PHE A 152 23.69 23.70 -27.74
CA PHE A 152 23.62 25.11 -28.13
C PHE A 152 24.96 25.56 -28.74
N SER A 153 24.91 26.25 -29.88
CA SER A 153 26.08 26.92 -30.48
C SER A 153 26.04 28.41 -30.13
N LYS A 154 27.06 28.91 -29.43
CA LYS A 154 27.15 30.30 -28.93
C LYS A 154 27.82 31.28 -29.93
N ARG A 155 28.12 30.83 -31.14
CA ARG A 155 28.86 31.64 -32.13
C ARG A 155 28.15 32.94 -32.45
#